data_AF-A0A8H4W396-F1
#
_entry.id   AF-A0A8H4W396-F1
#
_cell.length_a   1.000
_cell.length_b   1.000
_cell.length_c   1.000
_cell.angle_alpha   90.00
_cell.angle_beta   90.00
_cell.angle_gamma   90.00
#
_symmetry.space_group_name_H-M   'P 1'
#
loop_
_entity.id
_entity.type
_entity.pdbx_description
1 polymer ?
#
loop_
_entity_poly.entity_id
_entity_poly.type
_entity_poly.pdbx_seq_one_letter_code
_entity_poly.pdbx_strand_id
1 'polypeptide(L)'
;MVAPGKPPGSLPIVTLPNGTHIKQSLAILHYFEDICDAGQVGFAENITTIGKSMRGDTAEERARTHEILSLADEATTHFSVACHKGSALFTLLEEGDPKSSRFAMESCVKILKLLDEEYYEGDTRFEDDGGKGEANVTIADVVLFSTLQFARIMYEKDLVEGLPNLKRFYEGFEKRESTKVEEDMYPMDVRTVASHWIPESKGLVGRVVEGVKVARLYLTVCGSLIGRILGLKK
;
A
#
# COMPACT_ATOMS: atom_id res chain seq x y z
N MET A 1 -4.10 4.17 19.56
CA MET A 1 -2.79 4.34 20.23
C MET A 1 -2.08 5.54 19.60
N VAL A 2 -1.63 6.51 20.40
CA VAL A 2 -0.79 7.63 19.95
C VAL A 2 0.60 7.37 20.52
N ALA A 3 1.61 7.19 19.65
CA ALA A 3 2.99 7.05 20.10
C ALA A 3 3.45 8.38 20.75
N PRO A 4 4.22 8.34 21.85
CA PRO A 4 4.73 9.56 22.49
C PRO A 4 5.43 10.47 21.47
N GLY A 5 5.03 11.74 21.41
CA GLY A 5 5.62 12.72 20.49
C GLY A 5 5.12 12.67 19.04
N LYS A 6 4.24 11.73 18.67
CA LYS A 6 3.64 11.70 17.33
C LYS A 6 2.62 12.85 17.18
N PRO A 7 2.75 13.72 16.15
CA PRO A 7 1.73 14.72 15.85
C PRO A 7 0.37 14.08 15.56
N PRO A 8 -0.76 14.76 15.88
CA PRO A 8 -2.08 14.24 15.57
C PRO A 8 -2.27 14.06 14.05
N GLY A 9 -2.77 12.89 13.66
CA GLY A 9 -3.01 12.52 12.26
C GLY A 9 -2.73 11.04 11.96
N SER A 10 -3.07 10.65 10.73
CA SER A 10 -2.61 9.40 10.11
C SER A 10 -1.13 9.50 9.73
N LEU A 11 -0.44 8.37 9.66
CA LEU A 11 0.87 8.29 9.02
C LEU A 11 0.66 8.15 7.49
N PRO A 12 1.64 8.57 6.67
CA PRO A 12 2.92 9.19 7.03
C PRO A 12 2.83 10.69 7.40
N ILE A 13 3.81 11.18 8.18
CA ILE A 13 3.97 12.60 8.53
C ILE A 13 5.44 12.99 8.34
N VAL A 14 5.69 14.07 7.60
CA VAL A 14 7.01 14.70 7.48
C VAL A 14 7.05 15.96 8.32
N THR A 15 8.10 16.12 9.13
CA THR A 15 8.37 17.35 9.88
C THR A 15 9.47 18.14 9.19
N LEU A 16 9.17 19.38 8.83
CA LEU A 16 10.10 20.30 8.17
C LEU A 16 11.08 20.93 9.18
N PRO A 17 12.21 21.50 8.73
CA PRO A 17 13.18 22.15 9.63
C PRO A 17 12.59 23.27 10.50
N ASN A 18 11.53 23.93 10.03
CA ASN A 18 10.82 24.97 10.76
C ASN A 18 9.76 24.42 11.75
N GLY A 19 9.67 23.09 11.93
CA GLY A 19 8.71 22.43 12.80
C GLY A 19 7.31 22.23 12.20
N THR A 20 7.05 22.68 10.98
CA THR A 20 5.76 22.46 10.28
C THR A 20 5.61 21.00 9.85
N HIS A 21 4.38 20.51 9.73
CA HIS A 21 4.10 19.12 9.36
C HIS A 21 3.32 19.00 8.04
N ILE A 22 3.76 18.10 7.17
CA ILE A 22 2.99 17.61 6.02
C ILE A 22 2.45 16.22 6.39
N LYS A 23 1.14 16.00 6.28
CA LYS A 23 0.44 14.83 6.86
C LYS A 23 -0.28 13.94 5.84
N GLN A 24 -0.15 14.26 4.55
CA GLN A 24 -0.77 13.51 3.46
C GLN A 24 0.33 12.90 2.60
N SER A 25 0.27 11.60 2.34
CA SER A 25 1.31 10.87 1.58
C SER A 25 1.56 11.51 0.22
N LEU A 26 0.50 11.84 -0.54
CA LEU A 26 0.64 12.50 -1.84
C LEU A 26 1.26 13.89 -1.73
N ALA A 27 0.87 14.68 -0.72
CA ALA A 27 1.47 15.99 -0.48
C ALA A 27 2.96 15.88 -0.12
N ILE A 28 3.34 14.83 0.62
CA ILE A 28 4.74 14.52 0.94
C ILE A 28 5.52 14.16 -0.34
N LEU A 29 4.98 13.29 -1.20
CA LEU A 29 5.62 12.92 -2.46
C LEU A 29 5.81 14.13 -3.38
N HIS A 30 4.78 14.97 -3.52
CA HIS A 30 4.89 16.22 -4.28
C HIS A 30 5.88 17.21 -3.68
N TYR A 31 5.93 17.34 -2.36
CA TYR A 31 6.91 18.18 -1.68
C TYR A 31 8.35 17.72 -1.97
N PHE A 32 8.61 16.41 -1.97
CA PHE A 32 9.94 15.89 -2.32
C PHE A 32 10.31 16.12 -3.78
N GLU A 33 9.36 15.99 -4.72
CA GLU A 33 9.60 16.36 -6.12
C GLU A 33 9.93 17.84 -6.28
N ASP A 34 9.20 18.73 -5.60
CA ASP A 34 9.47 20.18 -5.67
C ASP A 34 10.85 20.53 -5.09
N ILE A 35 11.30 19.82 -4.04
CA ILE A 35 12.68 19.97 -3.51
C ILE A 35 13.71 19.50 -4.53
N CYS A 36 13.50 18.34 -5.15
CA CYS A 36 14.43 17.76 -6.12
C CYS A 36 14.56 18.67 -7.36
N ASP A 37 13.44 19.14 -7.89
CA ASP A 37 13.41 20.06 -9.03
C ASP A 37 14.07 21.41 -8.72
N ALA A 38 13.90 21.92 -7.50
CA ALA A 38 14.52 23.17 -7.06
C ALA A 38 16.02 23.04 -6.75
N GLY A 39 16.58 21.83 -6.78
CA GLY A 39 17.97 21.57 -6.41
C GLY A 39 18.30 21.99 -4.97
N GLN A 40 17.30 22.01 -4.08
CA GLN A 40 17.47 22.48 -2.71
C GLN A 40 18.32 21.49 -1.90
N VAL A 41 19.58 21.87 -1.66
CA VAL A 41 20.57 21.09 -0.90
C VAL A 41 20.21 21.13 0.58
N GLY A 42 20.12 19.95 1.21
CA GLY A 42 19.75 19.79 2.63
C GLY A 42 19.04 18.48 2.97
N PHE A 43 18.51 17.78 1.95
CA PHE A 43 17.98 16.41 2.08
C PHE A 43 18.90 15.32 1.50
N ALA A 44 19.88 15.70 0.67
CA ALA A 44 20.97 14.82 0.25
C ALA A 44 22.15 15.66 -0.29
N GLU A 45 23.31 15.60 0.37
CA GLU A 45 24.55 16.22 -0.09
C GLU A 45 25.12 15.56 -1.38
N ASN A 46 24.45 14.52 -1.91
CA ASN A 46 24.97 13.64 -2.96
C ASN A 46 24.03 13.44 -4.17
N ILE A 47 22.99 14.25 -4.38
CA ILE A 47 22.21 14.19 -5.64
C ILE A 47 23.04 14.83 -6.75
N THR A 48 23.95 14.04 -7.32
CA THR A 48 24.79 14.41 -8.47
C THR A 48 24.09 14.14 -9.81
N THR A 49 22.92 13.49 -9.75
CA THR A 49 22.04 13.18 -10.88
C THR A 49 20.61 13.48 -10.45
N ILE A 50 20.05 14.60 -10.90
CA ILE A 50 18.60 14.80 -10.84
C ILE A 50 18.04 13.80 -11.86
N GLY A 51 17.41 12.74 -11.37
CA GLY A 51 16.68 11.79 -12.22
C GLY A 51 15.56 12.51 -12.99
N LYS A 52 14.97 11.84 -13.98
CA LYS A 52 13.80 12.39 -14.68
C LYS A 52 12.67 12.70 -13.69
N SER A 53 11.88 13.73 -13.97
CA SER A 53 10.75 14.11 -13.11
C SER A 53 9.79 12.94 -12.93
N MET A 54 9.43 12.62 -11.69
CA MET A 54 8.42 11.60 -11.40
C MET A 54 6.98 12.10 -11.64
N ARG A 55 6.85 13.36 -12.07
CA ARG A 55 5.58 14.01 -12.43
C ARG A 55 5.39 14.16 -13.93
N GLY A 56 6.46 14.08 -14.72
CA GLY A 56 6.46 14.46 -16.13
C GLY A 56 7.02 15.87 -16.38
N ASP A 57 7.67 16.04 -17.52
CA ASP A 57 8.37 17.27 -17.89
C ASP A 57 7.46 18.23 -18.67
N THR A 58 6.44 17.70 -19.35
CA THR A 58 5.43 18.48 -20.06
C THR A 58 4.09 18.54 -19.33
N ALA A 59 3.24 19.50 -19.71
CA ALA A 59 1.88 19.59 -19.16
C ALA A 59 1.05 18.33 -19.46
N GLU A 60 1.25 17.72 -20.63
CA GLU A 60 0.58 16.49 -21.04
C GLU A 60 1.04 15.29 -20.22
N GLU A 61 2.35 15.11 -20.04
CA GLU A 61 2.90 14.05 -19.19
C GLU A 61 2.46 14.19 -17.73
N ARG A 62 2.36 15.42 -17.23
CA ARG A 62 1.83 15.72 -15.89
C ARG A 62 0.37 15.37 -15.75
N ALA A 63 -0.45 15.73 -16.74
CA ALA A 63 -1.86 15.37 -16.75
C ALA A 63 -2.03 13.85 -16.76
N ARG A 64 -1.28 13.14 -17.61
CA ARG A 64 -1.31 11.68 -17.70
C ARG A 64 -0.85 11.00 -16.41
N THR A 65 0.24 11.49 -15.81
CA THR A 65 0.71 10.98 -14.51
C THR A 65 -0.32 11.20 -13.41
N HIS A 66 -0.98 12.36 -13.40
CA HIS A 66 -2.00 12.68 -12.42
C HIS A 66 -3.28 11.83 -12.59
N GLU A 67 -3.66 11.52 -13.82
CA GLU A 67 -4.77 10.61 -14.12
C GLU A 67 -4.52 9.21 -13.55
N ILE A 68 -3.37 8.61 -13.85
CA ILE A 68 -2.98 7.29 -13.31
C ILE A 68 -2.90 7.34 -11.78
N LEU A 69 -2.31 8.41 -11.22
CA LEU A 69 -2.19 8.61 -9.78
C LEU A 69 -3.57 8.66 -9.11
N SER A 70 -4.53 9.35 -9.71
CA SER A 70 -5.90 9.47 -9.18
C SER A 70 -6.60 8.11 -9.14
N LEU A 71 -6.46 7.31 -10.21
CA LEU A 71 -6.98 5.94 -10.26
C LEU A 71 -6.31 5.03 -9.21
N ALA A 72 -4.99 5.13 -9.06
CA ALA A 72 -4.26 4.36 -8.05
C ALA A 72 -4.69 4.72 -6.62
N ASP A 73 -4.88 6.01 -6.32
CA ASP A 73 -5.36 6.49 -5.01
C ASP A 73 -6.81 6.06 -4.73
N GLU A 74 -7.67 6.09 -5.75
CA GLU A 74 -9.06 5.61 -5.65
C GLU A 74 -9.10 4.09 -5.39
N ALA A 75 -8.30 3.30 -6.11
CA ALA A 75 -8.15 1.87 -5.88
C ALA A 75 -7.64 1.57 -4.45
N THR A 76 -6.69 2.38 -3.96
CA THR A 76 -6.14 2.30 -2.60
C THR A 76 -7.21 2.58 -1.55
N THR A 77 -8.03 3.61 -1.78
CA THR A 77 -9.14 3.97 -0.90
C THR A 77 -10.16 2.84 -0.81
N HIS A 78 -10.56 2.26 -1.95
CA HIS A 78 -11.47 1.12 -1.97
C HIS A 78 -10.88 -0.13 -1.30
N PHE A 79 -9.61 -0.45 -1.54
CA PHE A 79 -8.93 -1.54 -0.86
C PHE A 79 -8.90 -1.33 0.66
N SER A 80 -8.59 -0.12 1.11
CA SER A 80 -8.62 0.25 2.52
C SER A 80 -9.99 0.01 3.16
N VAL A 81 -11.07 0.48 2.52
CA VAL A 81 -12.44 0.22 2.99
C VAL A 81 -12.73 -1.29 3.06
N ALA A 82 -12.29 -2.06 2.05
CA ALA A 82 -12.45 -3.51 2.05
C ALA A 82 -11.76 -4.15 3.26
N CYS A 83 -10.52 -3.75 3.57
CA CYS A 83 -9.77 -4.21 4.72
C CYS A 83 -10.46 -3.86 6.04
N HIS A 84 -10.83 -2.59 6.23
CA HIS A 84 -11.51 -2.09 7.42
C HIS A 84 -12.82 -2.81 7.73
N LYS A 85 -13.60 -3.15 6.69
CA LYS A 85 -14.90 -3.80 6.85
C LYS A 85 -14.88 -5.33 6.78
N GLY A 86 -13.83 -5.92 6.23
CA GLY A 86 -13.76 -7.37 5.98
C GLY A 86 -12.65 -8.11 6.70
N SER A 87 -11.57 -7.44 7.10
CA SER A 87 -10.46 -8.09 7.80
C SER A 87 -10.75 -8.24 9.29
N ALA A 88 -10.32 -9.35 9.89
CA ALA A 88 -10.37 -9.53 11.33
C ALA A 88 -9.60 -8.45 12.09
N LEU A 89 -8.57 -7.85 11.47
CA LEU A 89 -7.68 -6.85 12.11
C LEU A 89 -8.44 -5.70 12.77
N PHE A 90 -9.55 -5.28 12.16
CA PHE A 90 -10.32 -4.11 12.57
C PHE A 90 -11.52 -4.44 13.46
N THR A 91 -11.79 -5.72 13.72
CA THR A 91 -13.01 -6.15 14.47
C THR A 91 -13.07 -5.65 15.91
N LEU A 92 -11.93 -5.30 16.51
CA LEU A 92 -11.86 -4.70 17.84
C LEU A 92 -11.97 -3.16 17.82
N LEU A 93 -11.89 -2.54 16.65
CA LEU A 93 -11.88 -1.08 16.47
C LEU A 93 -13.18 -0.56 15.87
N GLU A 94 -13.84 -1.35 15.02
CA GLU A 94 -15.07 -0.97 14.34
C GLU A 94 -15.97 -2.17 14.03
N GLU A 95 -17.24 -1.88 13.75
CA GLU A 95 -18.17 -2.89 13.26
C GLU A 95 -17.81 -3.30 11.83
N GLY A 96 -17.59 -4.60 11.64
CA GLY A 96 -17.35 -5.20 10.34
C GLY A 96 -18.62 -5.26 9.50
N ASP A 97 -18.47 -5.12 8.18
CA ASP A 97 -19.55 -5.24 7.21
C ASP A 97 -19.01 -5.98 5.98
N PRO A 98 -19.09 -7.33 5.97
CA PRO A 98 -18.60 -8.14 4.86
C PRO A 98 -19.21 -7.78 3.51
N LYS A 99 -20.45 -7.25 3.49
CA LYS A 99 -21.12 -6.81 2.26
C LYS A 99 -20.48 -5.55 1.69
N SER A 100 -20.25 -4.55 2.53
CA SER A 100 -19.52 -3.34 2.14
C SER A 100 -18.07 -3.66 1.77
N SER A 101 -17.45 -4.61 2.48
CA SER A 101 -16.10 -5.08 2.16
C SER A 101 -16.01 -5.68 0.76
N ARG A 102 -16.93 -6.60 0.40
CA ARG A 102 -16.98 -7.17 -0.95
C ARG A 102 -17.18 -6.09 -2.00
N PHE A 103 -18.16 -5.20 -1.81
CA PHE A 103 -18.42 -4.12 -2.76
C PHE A 103 -17.19 -3.21 -2.96
N ALA A 104 -16.50 -2.86 -1.88
CA ALA A 104 -15.29 -2.06 -1.96
C ALA A 104 -14.15 -2.81 -2.67
N MET A 105 -13.97 -4.11 -2.41
CA MET A 105 -13.00 -4.95 -3.13
C MET A 105 -13.32 -5.03 -4.63
N GLU A 106 -14.59 -5.22 -5.00
CA GLU A 106 -15.03 -5.23 -6.40
C GLU A 106 -14.75 -3.90 -7.11
N SER A 107 -14.99 -2.77 -6.44
CA SER A 107 -14.66 -1.44 -6.96
C SER A 107 -13.15 -1.24 -7.13
N CYS A 108 -12.34 -1.69 -6.17
CA CYS A 108 -10.88 -1.69 -6.28
C CYS A 108 -10.42 -2.47 -7.53
N VAL A 109 -10.89 -3.71 -7.68
CA VAL A 109 -10.55 -4.56 -8.83
C VAL A 109 -11.02 -3.96 -10.15
N LYS A 110 -12.19 -3.28 -10.17
CA LYS A 110 -12.68 -2.60 -11.37
C LYS A 110 -11.72 -1.50 -11.83
N ILE A 111 -11.17 -0.72 -10.91
CA ILE A 111 -10.21 0.34 -11.23
C ILE A 111 -8.87 -0.26 -11.68
N LEU A 112 -8.42 -1.33 -11.02
CA LEU A 112 -7.20 -2.04 -11.43
C LEU A 112 -7.32 -2.63 -12.84
N LYS A 113 -8.49 -3.14 -13.22
CA LYS A 113 -8.75 -3.57 -14.61
C LYS A 113 -8.59 -2.44 -15.62
N LEU A 114 -9.14 -1.25 -15.31
CA LEU A 114 -8.97 -0.07 -16.15
C LEU A 114 -7.48 0.31 -16.30
N LEU A 115 -6.73 0.28 -15.19
CA LEU A 115 -5.28 0.52 -15.22
C LEU A 115 -4.56 -0.54 -16.07
N ASP A 116 -4.89 -1.82 -15.90
CA ASP A 116 -4.31 -2.92 -16.65
C ASP A 116 -4.54 -2.81 -18.16
N GLU A 117 -5.77 -2.50 -18.58
CA GLU A 117 -6.20 -2.50 -19.98
C GLU A 117 -5.82 -1.21 -20.72
N GLU A 118 -5.92 -0.03 -20.09
CA GLU A 118 -5.78 1.25 -20.80
C GLU A 118 -4.43 1.96 -20.54
N TYR A 119 -3.80 1.72 -19.38
CA TYR A 119 -2.62 2.51 -18.96
C TYR A 119 -1.33 1.71 -18.93
N TYR A 120 -1.41 0.40 -18.65
CA TYR A 120 -0.27 -0.49 -18.60
C TYR A 120 -0.20 -1.47 -19.79
N GLU A 121 -1.15 -1.41 -20.73
CA GLU A 121 -1.05 -2.18 -21.97
C GLU A 121 0.20 -1.79 -22.76
N GLY A 122 0.99 -2.81 -23.15
CA GLY A 122 2.23 -2.61 -23.90
C GLY A 122 3.34 -1.91 -23.09
N ASP A 123 3.18 -1.78 -21.78
CA ASP A 123 4.21 -1.20 -20.93
C ASP A 123 5.41 -2.15 -20.80
N THR A 124 6.52 -1.74 -21.41
CA THR A 124 7.78 -2.48 -21.50
C THR A 124 8.88 -1.81 -20.67
N ARG A 125 8.56 -0.81 -19.83
CA ARG A 125 9.58 0.01 -19.16
C ARG A 125 10.49 -0.76 -18.20
N PHE A 126 10.06 -1.93 -17.74
CA PHE A 126 10.82 -2.85 -16.88
C PHE A 126 11.26 -4.13 -17.61
N GLU A 127 11.06 -4.20 -18.93
CA GLU A 127 11.60 -5.27 -19.77
C GLU A 127 13.06 -4.96 -20.11
N ASP A 128 13.93 -5.95 -19.93
CA ASP A 128 15.38 -5.80 -19.92
C ASP A 128 15.93 -5.66 -21.35
N ASP A 129 16.11 -4.42 -21.83
CA ASP A 129 16.67 -4.12 -23.16
C ASP A 129 18.16 -3.71 -23.10
N GLY A 130 18.95 -4.42 -22.29
CA GLY A 130 20.41 -4.28 -22.29
C GLY A 130 20.98 -3.18 -21.40
N GLY A 131 20.31 -2.86 -20.28
CA GLY A 131 20.95 -2.22 -19.12
C GLY A 131 21.46 -0.78 -19.30
N LYS A 132 20.87 0.02 -20.20
CA LYS A 132 21.32 1.41 -20.42
C LYS A 132 20.34 2.52 -20.04
N GLY A 133 19.11 2.22 -19.64
CA GLY A 133 18.16 3.22 -19.17
C GLY A 133 17.52 2.80 -17.85
N GLU A 134 17.61 3.64 -16.82
CA GLU A 134 16.72 3.52 -15.68
C GLU A 134 15.28 3.73 -16.15
N ALA A 135 14.39 2.80 -15.82
CA ALA A 135 12.97 2.91 -16.12
C ALA A 135 12.42 4.25 -15.60
N ASN A 136 11.69 4.98 -16.44
CA ASN A 136 11.07 6.24 -16.03
C ASN A 136 9.91 5.94 -15.08
N VAL A 137 10.18 6.09 -13.78
CA VAL A 137 9.22 5.81 -12.71
C VAL A 137 8.56 7.10 -12.27
N THR A 138 7.24 7.04 -12.10
CA THR A 138 6.41 8.17 -11.69
C THR A 138 5.90 8.00 -10.26
N ILE A 139 5.34 9.08 -9.68
CA ILE A 139 4.62 9.01 -8.40
C ILE A 139 3.45 8.02 -8.49
N ALA A 140 2.77 7.96 -9.64
CA ALA A 140 1.65 7.05 -9.86
C ALA A 140 2.08 5.57 -9.71
N ASP A 141 3.23 5.22 -10.28
CA ASP A 141 3.79 3.87 -10.17
C ASP A 141 4.13 3.52 -8.71
N VAL A 142 4.69 4.47 -7.96
CA VAL A 142 5.01 4.27 -6.53
C VAL A 142 3.74 4.00 -5.72
N VAL A 143 2.69 4.79 -5.92
CA VAL A 143 1.42 4.62 -5.20
C VAL A 143 0.78 3.28 -5.57
N LEU A 144 0.67 2.97 -6.86
CA LEU A 144 0.10 1.72 -7.33
C LEU A 144 0.87 0.51 -6.78
N PHE A 145 2.19 0.49 -6.94
CA PHE A 145 3.03 -0.58 -6.43
C PHE A 145 2.88 -0.74 -4.92
N SER A 146 2.90 0.36 -4.15
CA SER A 146 2.76 0.29 -2.69
C SER A 146 1.45 -0.36 -2.26
N THR A 147 0.35 -0.08 -2.97
CA THR A 147 -0.95 -0.69 -2.70
C THR A 147 -0.97 -2.18 -3.05
N LEU A 148 -0.43 -2.57 -4.20
CA LEU A 148 -0.34 -3.96 -4.61
C LEU A 148 0.56 -4.78 -3.65
N GLN A 149 1.71 -4.22 -3.27
CA GLN A 149 2.65 -4.84 -2.34
C GLN A 149 2.02 -4.96 -0.95
N PHE A 150 1.35 -3.91 -0.46
CA PHE A 150 0.67 -3.94 0.83
C PHE A 150 -0.43 -4.99 0.87
N ALA A 151 -1.27 -5.06 -0.17
CA ALA A 151 -2.31 -6.08 -0.27
C ALA A 151 -1.74 -7.49 -0.24
N ARG A 152 -0.65 -7.73 -0.98
CA ARG A 152 -0.01 -9.04 -1.05
C ARG A 152 0.68 -9.43 0.26
N ILE A 153 1.49 -8.55 0.84
CA ILE A 153 2.33 -8.87 2.01
C ILE A 153 1.52 -8.85 3.31
N MET A 154 0.64 -7.87 3.51
CA MET A 154 -0.08 -7.69 4.77
C MET A 154 -1.38 -8.50 4.81
N TYR A 155 -2.13 -8.55 3.70
CA TYR A 155 -3.47 -9.15 3.65
C TYR A 155 -3.55 -10.47 2.87
N GLU A 156 -2.43 -10.94 2.32
CA GLU A 156 -2.36 -12.13 1.45
C GLU A 156 -3.38 -12.07 0.30
N LYS A 157 -3.57 -10.87 -0.27
CA LYS A 157 -4.45 -10.63 -1.42
C LYS A 157 -3.63 -10.32 -2.66
N ASP A 158 -3.74 -11.20 -3.66
CA ASP A 158 -3.23 -10.95 -4.99
C ASP A 158 -4.23 -10.09 -5.77
N LEU A 159 -4.00 -8.78 -5.79
CA LEU A 159 -4.85 -7.83 -6.51
C LEU A 159 -4.59 -7.83 -8.02
N VAL A 160 -3.52 -8.46 -8.50
CA VAL A 160 -3.18 -8.55 -9.93
C VAL A 160 -3.59 -9.89 -10.55
N GLU A 161 -4.35 -10.71 -9.83
CA GLU A 161 -4.88 -11.96 -10.37
C GLU A 161 -5.76 -11.69 -11.62
N GLY A 162 -5.33 -12.24 -12.75
CA GLY A 162 -6.01 -12.03 -14.04
C GLY A 162 -5.73 -10.69 -14.73
N LEU A 163 -4.79 -9.89 -14.20
CA LEU A 163 -4.38 -8.57 -14.74
C LEU A 163 -2.92 -8.67 -15.25
N PRO A 164 -2.69 -9.16 -16.49
CA PRO A 164 -1.36 -9.52 -16.95
C PRO A 164 -0.39 -8.33 -17.09
N ASN A 165 -0.88 -7.14 -17.42
CA ASN A 165 -0.04 -5.96 -17.59
C ASN A 165 0.40 -5.42 -16.22
N LEU A 166 -0.53 -5.32 -15.26
CA LEU A 166 -0.22 -4.96 -13.88
C LEU A 166 0.65 -6.00 -13.18
N LYS A 167 0.47 -7.29 -13.48
CA LYS A 167 1.35 -8.33 -12.97
C LYS A 167 2.78 -8.15 -13.47
N ARG A 168 2.95 -7.86 -14.76
CA ARG A 168 4.27 -7.59 -15.36
C ARG A 168 4.90 -6.34 -14.76
N PHE A 169 4.12 -5.27 -14.62
CA PHE A 169 4.53 -4.05 -13.92
C PHE A 169 5.01 -4.37 -12.51
N TYR A 170 4.22 -5.10 -11.72
CA TYR A 170 4.55 -5.44 -10.34
C TYR A 170 5.86 -6.23 -10.25
N GLU A 171 6.02 -7.28 -11.04
CA GLU A 171 7.22 -8.13 -11.05
C GLU A 171 8.47 -7.38 -11.53
N GLY A 172 8.31 -6.42 -12.42
CA GLY A 172 9.39 -5.52 -12.85
C GLY A 172 9.77 -4.51 -11.76
N PHE A 173 8.78 -3.86 -11.18
CA PHE A 173 8.95 -2.82 -10.16
C PHE A 173 9.52 -3.38 -8.86
N GLU A 174 9.11 -4.59 -8.44
CA GLU A 174 9.55 -5.27 -7.21
C GLU A 174 11.07 -5.51 -7.15
N LYS A 175 11.75 -5.57 -8.30
CA LYS A 175 13.20 -5.81 -8.40
C LYS A 175 14.05 -4.59 -8.03
N ARG A 176 13.44 -3.42 -7.85
CA ARG A 176 14.16 -2.17 -7.55
C ARG A 176 14.72 -2.20 -6.13
N GLU A 177 15.84 -1.53 -5.90
CA GLU A 177 16.38 -1.39 -4.53
C GLU A 177 15.39 -0.65 -3.60
N SER A 178 14.64 0.31 -4.14
CA SER A 178 13.66 1.11 -3.40
C SER A 178 12.43 0.33 -2.89
N THR A 179 12.24 -0.92 -3.31
CA THR A 179 11.05 -1.73 -2.98
C THR A 179 11.35 -2.84 -1.98
N LYS A 180 12.60 -2.97 -1.53
CA LYS A 180 13.01 -3.94 -0.53
C LYS A 180 12.32 -3.65 0.80
N VAL A 181 11.58 -4.64 1.28
CA VAL A 181 10.89 -4.61 2.58
C VAL A 181 11.67 -5.48 3.55
N GLU A 182 11.97 -4.95 4.74
CA GLU A 182 12.59 -5.73 5.81
C GLU A 182 11.65 -6.85 6.28
N GLU A 183 12.23 -8.01 6.63
CA GLU A 183 11.50 -9.26 6.90
C GLU A 183 10.51 -9.11 8.09
N ASP A 184 10.73 -8.14 8.97
CA ASP A 184 9.92 -7.83 10.15
C ASP A 184 9.05 -6.57 10.03
N MET A 185 9.01 -5.91 8.85
CA MET A 185 8.19 -4.70 8.62
C MET A 185 6.72 -4.91 9.02
N TYR A 186 6.17 -6.09 8.74
CA TYR A 186 4.85 -6.51 9.20
C TYR A 186 4.98 -7.74 10.11
N PRO A 187 4.82 -7.60 11.43
CA PRO A 187 4.90 -8.71 12.36
C PRO A 187 3.97 -9.86 11.96
N MET A 188 4.47 -11.10 12.00
CA MET A 188 3.73 -12.31 11.64
C MET A 188 2.33 -12.38 12.26
N ASP A 189 2.23 -12.00 13.54
CA ASP A 189 0.98 -11.96 14.29
C ASP A 189 -0.03 -10.98 13.69
N VAL A 190 0.43 -9.77 13.35
CA VAL A 190 -0.39 -8.74 12.72
C VAL A 190 -0.87 -9.21 11.34
N ARG A 191 0.02 -9.81 10.54
CA ARG A 191 -0.34 -10.40 9.23
C ARG A 191 -1.37 -11.50 9.35
N THR A 192 -1.21 -12.41 10.33
CA THR A 192 -2.12 -13.55 10.53
C THR A 192 -3.55 -13.07 10.82
N VAL A 193 -3.71 -11.97 11.57
CA VAL A 193 -5.04 -11.37 11.80
C VAL A 193 -5.52 -10.63 10.56
N ALA A 194 -4.64 -9.86 9.90
CA ALA A 194 -4.98 -9.07 8.73
C ALA A 194 -5.46 -9.92 7.54
N SER A 195 -4.80 -11.05 7.28
CA SER A 195 -5.16 -11.97 6.20
C SER A 195 -6.41 -12.81 6.49
N HIS A 196 -6.99 -12.73 7.69
CA HIS A 196 -8.26 -13.39 7.99
C HIS A 196 -9.45 -12.53 7.55
N TRP A 197 -10.00 -12.82 6.37
CA TRP A 197 -11.18 -12.16 5.83
C TRP A 197 -12.47 -12.81 6.31
N ILE A 198 -13.37 -12.01 6.89
CA ILE A 198 -14.65 -12.45 7.45
C ILE A 198 -15.66 -12.62 6.31
N PRO A 199 -16.20 -13.83 6.11
CA PRO A 199 -17.15 -14.08 5.04
C PRO A 199 -18.53 -13.49 5.34
N GLU A 200 -19.30 -13.23 4.29
CA GLU A 200 -20.73 -12.95 4.43
C GLU A 200 -21.46 -14.18 4.98
N SER A 201 -21.95 -14.06 6.21
CA SER A 201 -22.70 -15.12 6.86
C SER A 201 -24.20 -14.97 6.61
N LYS A 202 -24.84 -16.05 6.15
CA LYS A 202 -26.29 -16.13 5.98
C LYS A 202 -26.96 -16.60 7.28
N GLY A 203 -26.88 -15.80 8.34
CA GLY A 203 -27.67 -16.02 9.56
C GLY A 203 -26.89 -15.97 10.88
N LEU A 204 -27.62 -16.06 11.99
CA LEU A 204 -27.10 -15.90 13.34
C LEU A 204 -26.02 -16.94 13.70
N VAL A 205 -26.25 -18.21 13.35
CA VAL A 205 -25.31 -19.30 13.62
C VAL A 205 -23.97 -19.06 12.92
N GLY A 206 -24.00 -18.63 11.65
CA GLY A 206 -22.79 -18.28 10.90
C GLY A 206 -22.01 -17.14 11.56
N ARG A 207 -22.71 -16.07 11.97
CA ARG A 207 -22.07 -14.95 12.69
C ARG A 207 -21.41 -15.37 14.00
N VAL A 208 -22.07 -16.22 14.79
CA VAL A 208 -21.51 -16.74 16.05
C VAL A 208 -20.27 -17.60 15.79
N VAL A 209 -20.32 -18.48 14.79
CA VAL A 209 -19.18 -19.33 14.41
C VAL A 209 -17.99 -18.48 13.98
N GLU A 210 -18.20 -17.47 13.14
CA GLU A 210 -17.12 -16.57 12.72
C GLU A 210 -16.59 -15.73 13.90
N GLY A 211 -17.45 -15.24 14.78
CA GLY A 211 -17.02 -14.54 16.00
C GLY A 211 -16.12 -15.40 16.90
N VAL A 212 -16.44 -16.68 17.05
CA VAL A 212 -15.60 -17.63 17.82
C VAL A 212 -14.26 -17.87 17.12
N LYS A 213 -14.22 -17.98 15.79
CA LYS A 213 -12.97 -18.12 15.03
C LYS A 213 -12.06 -16.91 15.21
N VAL A 214 -12.60 -15.70 15.05
CA VAL A 214 -11.86 -14.45 15.24
C VAL A 214 -11.35 -14.34 16.68
N ALA A 215 -12.18 -14.64 17.69
CA ALA A 215 -11.74 -14.63 19.09
C ALA A 215 -10.58 -15.60 19.35
N ARG A 216 -10.66 -16.83 18.80
CA ARG A 216 -9.59 -17.83 18.90
C ARG A 216 -8.31 -17.36 18.21
N LEU A 217 -8.43 -16.67 17.07
CA LEU A 217 -7.31 -16.11 16.34
C LEU A 217 -6.56 -15.08 17.20
N TYR A 218 -7.28 -14.12 17.79
CA TYR A 218 -6.70 -13.14 18.70
C TYR A 218 -6.04 -13.80 19.92
N LEU A 219 -6.67 -14.79 20.54
CA LEU A 219 -6.07 -15.50 21.68
C LEU A 219 -4.76 -16.22 21.30
N THR A 220 -4.71 -16.81 20.10
CA THR A 220 -3.51 -17.48 19.59
C THR A 220 -2.38 -16.49 19.37
N VAL A 221 -2.70 -15.36 18.74
CA VAL A 221 -1.75 -14.27 18.49
C VAL A 221 -1.23 -13.67 19.80
N CYS A 222 -2.12 -13.28 20.73
CA CYS A 222 -1.74 -12.74 22.04
C CYS A 222 -0.90 -13.73 22.85
N GLY A 223 -1.26 -15.02 22.86
CA GLY A 223 -0.49 -16.07 23.52
C GLY A 223 0.92 -16.21 22.93
N SER A 224 1.07 -16.13 21.61
CA SER A 224 2.38 -16.14 20.94
C SER A 224 3.24 -14.92 21.29
N LEU A 225 2.61 -13.76 21.46
CA LEU A 225 3.27 -12.50 21.81
C LEU A 225 3.79 -12.53 23.25
N ILE A 226 2.95 -13.01 24.17
CA ILE A 226 3.32 -13.19 25.58
C ILE A 226 4.46 -14.21 25.71
N GLY A 227 4.40 -15.33 24.98
CA GLY A 227 5.50 -16.30 24.95
C GLY A 227 6.84 -15.69 24.50
N ARG A 228 6.81 -14.85 23.46
CA ARG A 228 8.00 -14.10 22.98
C ARG A 228 8.52 -13.12 24.03
N ILE A 229 7.63 -12.33 24.65
CA ILE A 229 8.00 -11.34 25.70
C ILE A 229 8.61 -12.04 26.92
N LEU A 230 8.10 -13.21 27.30
CA LEU A 230 8.58 -13.97 28.45
C LEU A 230 9.81 -14.85 28.16
N GLY A 231 10.36 -14.78 26.93
CA GLY A 231 11.52 -15.60 26.53
C GLY A 231 11.23 -17.11 26.49
N LEU A 232 9.95 -17.50 26.50
CA LEU A 232 9.52 -18.88 26.37
C LEU A 232 9.67 -19.29 24.90
N LYS A 233 10.87 -19.74 24.53
CA LYS A 233 11.10 -20.38 23.22
C LYS A 233 10.16 -21.57 23.07
N LYS A 234 9.42 -21.62 21.95
CA LYS A 234 8.99 -22.89 21.38
C LYS A 234 10.17 -23.52 20.66
#